data_AF-A0A964V6C3-F1
#
_entry.id   AF-A0A964V6C3-F1
#
_cell.length_a   1.000
_cell.length_b   1.000
_cell.length_c   1.000
_cell.angle_alpha   90.00
_cell.angle_beta   90.00
_cell.angle_gamma   90.00
#
_symmetry.space_group_name_H-M   'P 1'
#
loop_
_entity.id
_entity.type
_entity.pdbx_description
1 polymer ?
#
loop_
_entity_poly.entity_id
_entity_poly.type
_entity_poly.pdbx_seq_one_letter_code
_entity_poly.pdbx_strand_id
1 'polypeptide(L)'
;MTLARTRALVWLALAALLGCEEVEQVQDRFRDLTPYEAYSESLAQAGLSETALGRDWILAGSAAVDAAAPVSLPFQEEGYITAEEPTAMAYRITVPRGRRLTADVTLDTEDGTRVFVDLFRVAAGDEDPPRPIISSDSVPGTFVHEPWREGDFILRLQPELLRGGQYRVTLRLEAQLAFPVDGRNMPAIQSIFGAERDAGARSHEGVDIFAPRGTPVLAAAAGRAYRVGITNLGGKVVWVRDPLRNARLYYAHLDSQHVRDGDRIEIGDTLGFVGNTGNARTTPPHLHFGLYRTGEGAIDPTPFLAPPRGTLPELTADLGQLGAWVRLQNEGTRLRAAPETDAPVLRELEQFTQVRVLGGSGEYFRVRLPDGMNGYVAARLTEPADQPFSTQVATSTQQE
;
A
#
# COMPACT_ATOMS: atom_id res chain seq x y z
N MET A 1 0.86 -43.86 -33.91
CA MET A 1 0.40 -43.27 -32.63
C MET A 1 1.53 -42.59 -31.83
N THR A 2 2.57 -42.06 -32.49
CA THR A 2 3.78 -41.53 -31.81
C THR A 2 4.15 -40.09 -32.17
N LEU A 3 3.48 -39.46 -33.15
CA LEU A 3 3.69 -38.03 -33.48
C LEU A 3 2.69 -37.06 -32.83
N ALA A 4 1.53 -37.54 -32.36
CA ALA A 4 0.52 -36.68 -31.74
C ALA A 4 0.83 -36.34 -30.27
N ARG A 5 1.52 -37.22 -29.54
CA ARG A 5 1.89 -37.00 -28.13
C ARG A 5 3.03 -36.00 -27.96
N THR A 6 3.97 -35.94 -28.91
CA THR A 6 5.10 -35.02 -28.86
C THR A 6 4.69 -33.58 -29.16
N ARG A 7 3.66 -33.36 -29.98
CA ARG A 7 3.10 -32.01 -30.23
C ARG A 7 2.31 -31.48 -29.02
N ALA A 8 1.56 -32.33 -28.32
CA ALA A 8 0.83 -31.93 -27.11
C ALA A 8 1.76 -31.53 -25.94
N LEU A 9 2.90 -32.23 -25.80
CA LEU A 9 3.92 -31.91 -24.79
C LEU A 9 4.68 -30.62 -25.09
N VAL A 10 4.87 -30.25 -26.37
CA VAL A 10 5.50 -28.97 -26.75
C VAL A 10 4.56 -27.78 -26.51
N TRP A 11 3.25 -27.94 -26.72
CA TRP A 11 2.27 -26.89 -26.39
C TRP A 11 2.05 -26.72 -24.88
N LEU A 12 2.07 -27.80 -24.08
CA LEU A 12 2.05 -27.71 -22.62
C LEU A 12 3.33 -27.12 -22.02
N ALA A 13 4.48 -27.33 -22.66
CA ALA A 13 5.75 -26.73 -22.24
C ALA A 13 5.87 -25.25 -22.63
N LEU A 14 5.26 -24.81 -23.75
CA LEU A 14 5.21 -23.40 -24.11
C LEU A 14 4.26 -22.59 -23.20
N ALA A 15 3.11 -23.18 -22.82
CA ALA A 15 2.17 -22.55 -21.88
C ALA A 15 2.73 -22.44 -20.45
N ALA A 16 3.70 -23.28 -20.07
CA ALA A 16 4.35 -23.23 -18.77
C ALA A 16 5.44 -22.13 -18.67
N LEU A 17 5.87 -21.54 -19.79
CA LEU A 17 6.91 -20.50 -19.83
C LEU A 17 6.35 -19.07 -20.03
N LEU A 18 5.05 -18.94 -20.30
CA LEU A 18 4.30 -17.66 -20.39
C LEU A 18 3.18 -17.54 -19.32
N GLY A 19 3.09 -18.52 -18.42
CA GLY A 19 1.87 -18.89 -17.71
C GLY A 19 1.50 -18.15 -16.43
N CYS A 20 1.87 -16.87 -16.25
CA CYS A 20 1.27 -16.05 -15.19
C CYS A 20 0.43 -14.92 -15.77
N GLU A 21 0.94 -14.20 -16.76
CA GLU A 21 0.30 -13.01 -17.30
C GLU A 21 -0.90 -13.37 -18.20
N GLU A 22 -0.76 -14.39 -19.05
CA GLU A 22 -1.89 -14.91 -19.87
C GLU A 22 -2.97 -15.58 -19.00
N VAL A 23 -2.61 -16.21 -17.88
CA VAL A 23 -3.58 -16.84 -16.96
C VAL A 23 -4.36 -15.78 -16.18
N GLU A 24 -3.70 -14.69 -15.78
CA GLU A 24 -4.35 -13.54 -15.14
C GLU A 24 -5.30 -12.80 -16.12
N GLN A 25 -4.90 -12.59 -17.38
CA GLN A 25 -5.76 -11.96 -18.40
C GLN A 25 -7.04 -12.75 -18.72
N VAL A 26 -6.99 -14.10 -18.69
CA VAL A 26 -8.20 -14.91 -18.87
C VAL A 26 -9.14 -14.82 -17.66
N GLN A 27 -8.62 -14.66 -16.44
CA GLN A 27 -9.45 -14.50 -15.23
C GLN A 27 -10.23 -13.17 -15.24
N ASP A 28 -9.65 -12.09 -15.77
CA ASP A 28 -10.30 -10.77 -15.86
C ASP A 28 -11.56 -10.77 -16.74
N ARG A 29 -11.69 -11.67 -17.72
CA ARG A 29 -12.90 -11.80 -18.55
C ARG A 29 -14.07 -12.50 -17.86
N PHE A 30 -13.83 -13.18 -16.75
CA PHE A 30 -14.84 -13.96 -16.02
C PHE A 30 -15.01 -13.50 -14.57
N ARG A 31 -14.50 -12.32 -14.21
CA ARG A 31 -14.73 -11.73 -12.88
C ARG A 31 -16.09 -11.04 -12.82
N ASP A 32 -16.66 -11.00 -11.62
CA ASP A 32 -17.80 -10.13 -11.33
C ASP A 32 -17.38 -8.66 -11.46
N LEU A 33 -18.35 -7.81 -11.82
CA LEU A 33 -18.15 -6.37 -11.86
C LEU A 33 -17.78 -5.84 -10.47
N THR A 34 -16.87 -4.87 -10.41
CA THR A 34 -16.65 -4.13 -9.17
C THR A 34 -17.90 -3.30 -8.84
N PRO A 35 -18.11 -2.87 -7.58
CA PRO A 35 -19.21 -1.96 -7.24
C PRO A 35 -19.23 -0.69 -8.10
N TYR A 36 -18.06 -0.13 -8.44
CA TYR A 36 -17.94 1.00 -9.37
C TYR A 36 -18.45 0.66 -10.77
N GLU A 37 -18.05 -0.49 -11.31
CA GLU A 37 -18.43 -0.92 -12.66
C GLU A 37 -19.92 -1.24 -12.74
N ALA A 38 -20.45 -1.94 -11.74
CA ALA A 38 -21.88 -2.20 -11.63
C ALA A 38 -22.69 -0.90 -11.56
N TYR A 39 -22.19 0.11 -10.84
CA TYR A 39 -22.83 1.42 -10.80
C TYR A 39 -22.74 2.15 -12.15
N SER A 40 -21.57 2.12 -12.81
CA SER A 40 -21.40 2.66 -14.16
C SER A 40 -22.36 2.03 -15.17
N GLU A 41 -22.52 0.70 -15.14
CA GLU A 41 -23.52 0.00 -15.96
C GLU A 41 -24.95 0.42 -15.61
N SER A 42 -25.27 0.63 -14.32
CA SER A 42 -26.59 1.10 -13.91
C SER A 42 -26.89 2.51 -14.43
N LEU A 43 -25.89 3.41 -14.48
CA LEU A 43 -26.02 4.72 -15.10
C LEU A 43 -26.29 4.59 -16.61
N ALA A 44 -25.61 3.67 -17.28
CA ALA A 44 -25.84 3.41 -18.70
C ALA A 44 -27.24 2.85 -18.99
N GLN A 45 -27.70 1.89 -18.19
CA GLN A 45 -29.05 1.32 -18.29
C GLN A 45 -30.14 2.36 -18.02
N ALA A 46 -29.88 3.33 -17.14
CA ALA A 46 -30.77 4.46 -16.88
C ALA A 46 -30.70 5.57 -17.95
N GLY A 47 -29.83 5.45 -18.96
CA GLY A 47 -29.58 6.49 -19.97
C GLY A 47 -28.82 7.70 -19.44
N LEU A 48 -28.28 7.64 -18.22
CA LEU A 48 -27.56 8.72 -17.57
C LEU A 48 -26.11 8.83 -18.08
N SER A 49 -25.49 7.75 -18.56
CA SER A 49 -24.15 7.77 -19.14
C SER A 49 -24.04 8.65 -20.40
N GLU A 50 -25.16 9.00 -21.03
CA GLU A 50 -25.21 9.89 -22.20
C GLU A 50 -25.42 11.36 -21.83
N THR A 51 -25.71 11.64 -20.55
CA THR A 51 -25.82 13.01 -20.03
C THR A 51 -24.43 13.59 -19.75
N ALA A 52 -24.31 14.92 -19.70
CA ALA A 52 -23.04 15.57 -19.35
C ALA A 52 -22.50 15.07 -18.00
N LEU A 53 -23.34 15.10 -16.96
CA LEU A 53 -22.96 14.65 -15.62
C LEU A 53 -22.55 13.17 -15.56
N GLY A 54 -23.25 12.28 -16.26
CA GLY A 54 -22.88 10.87 -16.30
C GLY A 54 -21.56 10.61 -17.03
N ARG A 55 -21.33 11.30 -18.16
CA ARG A 55 -20.05 11.24 -18.89
C ARG A 55 -18.90 11.78 -18.03
N ASP A 56 -19.12 12.91 -17.37
CA ASP A 56 -18.13 13.54 -16.49
C ASP A 56 -17.78 12.64 -15.31
N TRP A 57 -18.75 11.91 -14.75
CA TRP A 57 -18.50 10.94 -13.68
C TRP A 57 -17.64 9.76 -14.13
N ILE A 58 -17.91 9.20 -15.31
CA ILE A 58 -17.10 8.12 -15.88
C ILE A 58 -15.67 8.63 -16.18
N LEU A 59 -15.56 9.80 -16.79
CA LEU A 59 -14.27 10.42 -17.13
C LEU A 59 -13.47 10.79 -15.88
N ALA A 60 -14.12 11.31 -14.83
CA ALA A 60 -13.47 11.61 -13.57
C ALA A 60 -12.83 10.35 -12.95
N GLY A 61 -13.53 9.23 -13.02
CA GLY A 61 -13.07 7.95 -12.50
C GLY A 61 -11.86 7.40 -13.24
N SER A 62 -11.81 7.49 -14.57
CA SER A 62 -10.65 7.05 -15.37
C SER A 62 -9.49 8.03 -15.25
N ALA A 63 -9.75 9.34 -15.40
CA ALA A 63 -8.71 10.38 -15.33
C ALA A 63 -8.02 10.43 -13.96
N ALA A 64 -8.74 10.14 -12.87
CA ALA A 64 -8.11 10.05 -11.56
C ALA A 64 -7.12 8.87 -11.47
N VAL A 65 -7.44 7.72 -12.05
CA VAL A 65 -6.52 6.57 -12.09
C VAL A 65 -5.29 6.89 -12.94
N ASP A 66 -5.48 7.48 -14.12
CA ASP A 66 -4.39 7.85 -15.03
C ASP A 66 -3.45 8.90 -14.42
N ALA A 67 -4.02 9.87 -13.69
CA ALA A 67 -3.28 10.95 -13.03
C ALA A 67 -3.15 10.76 -11.51
N ALA A 68 -3.11 9.50 -11.04
CA ALA A 68 -3.03 9.19 -9.62
C ALA A 68 -1.80 9.82 -8.97
N ALA A 69 -2.01 10.54 -7.86
CA ALA A 69 -0.94 11.28 -7.20
C ALA A 69 0.04 10.29 -6.53
N PRO A 70 1.35 10.30 -6.85
CA PRO A 70 2.31 9.50 -6.12
C PRO A 70 2.36 9.94 -4.65
N VAL A 71 2.40 8.98 -3.72
CA VAL A 71 2.48 9.27 -2.28
C VAL A 71 3.54 8.44 -1.59
N SER A 72 4.31 9.11 -0.74
CA SER A 72 5.25 8.50 0.21
C SER A 72 4.50 8.04 1.45
N LEU A 73 4.78 6.82 1.94
CA LEU A 73 4.11 6.25 3.11
C LEU A 73 4.96 6.38 4.39
N PRO A 74 4.34 6.63 5.57
CA PRO A 74 2.91 6.74 5.81
C PRO A 74 2.32 8.05 5.28
N PHE A 75 1.07 8.01 4.82
CA PHE A 75 0.38 9.13 4.20
C PHE A 75 -0.98 9.35 4.87
N GLN A 76 -1.37 10.62 5.02
CA GLN A 76 -2.71 11.01 5.45
C GLN A 76 -3.15 12.24 4.65
N GLU A 77 -4.38 12.21 4.16
CA GLU A 77 -5.04 13.36 3.53
C GLU A 77 -6.48 13.46 4.03
N GLU A 78 -6.91 14.68 4.31
CA GLU A 78 -8.32 15.03 4.45
C GLU A 78 -8.73 15.88 3.28
N GLY A 79 -9.82 15.54 2.62
CA GLY A 79 -10.27 16.29 1.46
C GLY A 79 -11.76 16.42 1.37
N TYR A 80 -12.20 17.12 0.33
CA TYR A 80 -13.59 17.40 0.09
C TYR A 80 -13.94 17.10 -1.37
N ILE A 81 -15.01 16.35 -1.55
CA ILE A 81 -15.60 16.07 -2.85
C ILE A 81 -16.91 16.85 -2.93
N THR A 82 -17.04 17.73 -3.92
CA THR A 82 -18.30 18.45 -4.16
C THR A 82 -19.30 17.56 -4.88
N ALA A 83 -20.58 17.64 -4.52
CA ALA A 83 -21.64 16.88 -5.17
C ALA A 83 -21.93 17.35 -6.61
N GLU A 84 -21.71 18.64 -6.89
CA GLU A 84 -22.10 19.27 -8.17
C GLU A 84 -21.13 18.98 -9.31
N GLU A 85 -19.87 18.66 -9.00
CA GLU A 85 -18.83 18.32 -9.97
C GLU A 85 -18.36 16.89 -9.72
N PRO A 86 -18.65 15.95 -10.63
CA PRO A 86 -18.16 14.59 -10.50
C PRO A 86 -16.62 14.58 -10.42
N THR A 87 -16.10 14.05 -9.32
CA THR A 87 -14.66 13.96 -9.08
C THR A 87 -14.30 12.64 -8.43
N ALA A 88 -13.07 12.20 -8.68
CA ALA A 88 -12.48 11.03 -8.03
C ALA A 88 -11.07 11.39 -7.56
N MET A 89 -10.70 10.86 -6.41
CA MET A 89 -9.36 11.01 -5.84
C MET A 89 -8.62 9.70 -6.06
N ALA A 90 -7.35 9.78 -6.45
CA ALA A 90 -6.50 8.59 -6.53
C ALA A 90 -5.09 8.85 -6.03
N TYR A 91 -4.49 7.79 -5.48
CA TYR A 91 -3.16 7.77 -4.89
C TYR A 91 -2.38 6.60 -5.43
N ARG A 92 -1.20 6.86 -6.02
CA ARG A 92 -0.27 5.84 -6.50
C ARG A 92 0.74 5.50 -5.41
N ILE A 93 0.82 4.23 -5.08
CA ILE A 93 1.59 3.69 -3.95
C ILE A 93 2.48 2.55 -4.43
N THR A 94 3.77 2.62 -4.14
CA THR A 94 4.67 1.48 -4.31
C THR A 94 4.68 0.66 -3.04
N VAL A 95 4.37 -0.64 -3.15
CA VAL A 95 4.39 -1.57 -2.01
C VAL A 95 5.56 -2.55 -2.19
N PRO A 96 6.64 -2.40 -1.41
CA PRO A 96 7.77 -3.32 -1.47
C PRO A 96 7.38 -4.73 -1.07
N ARG A 97 8.16 -5.71 -1.54
CA ARG A 97 7.99 -7.11 -1.13
C ARG A 97 8.08 -7.26 0.39
N GLY A 98 7.20 -8.08 0.96
CA GLY A 98 7.16 -8.36 2.40
C GLY A 98 6.49 -7.27 3.24
N ARG A 99 5.91 -6.26 2.58
CA ARG A 99 5.09 -5.23 3.22
C ARG A 99 3.61 -5.55 3.06
N ARG A 100 2.81 -5.11 4.02
CA ARG A 100 1.35 -5.08 3.97
C ARG A 100 0.92 -3.62 3.82
N LEU A 101 0.07 -3.32 2.85
CA LEU A 101 -0.60 -2.03 2.73
C LEU A 101 -1.89 -2.06 3.57
N THR A 102 -2.03 -1.09 4.46
CA THR A 102 -3.29 -0.81 5.19
C THR A 102 -3.79 0.56 4.74
N ALA A 103 -5.03 0.62 4.26
CA ALA A 103 -5.71 1.84 3.87
C ALA A 103 -6.96 2.01 4.74
N ASP A 104 -6.97 3.01 5.61
CA ASP A 104 -8.16 3.44 6.34
C ASP A 104 -8.83 4.55 5.55
N VAL A 105 -10.10 4.37 5.20
CA VAL A 105 -10.89 5.36 4.49
C VAL A 105 -12.13 5.67 5.30
N THR A 106 -12.35 6.95 5.59
CA THR A 106 -13.58 7.44 6.19
C THR A 106 -14.16 8.55 5.33
N LEU A 107 -15.47 8.68 5.38
CA LEU A 107 -16.20 9.71 4.66
C LEU A 107 -17.33 10.20 5.55
N ASP A 108 -17.37 11.51 5.76
CA ASP A 108 -18.45 12.22 6.40
C ASP A 108 -19.34 12.80 5.31
N THR A 109 -20.55 12.24 5.18
CA THR A 109 -21.55 12.66 4.18
C THR A 109 -22.88 12.87 4.85
N GLU A 110 -23.70 13.73 4.25
CA GLU A 110 -25.14 13.70 4.46
C GLU A 110 -25.67 12.29 4.10
N ASP A 111 -26.43 11.69 5.02
CA ASP A 111 -26.73 10.25 5.11
C ASP A 111 -26.99 9.53 3.76
N GLY A 112 -26.35 8.36 3.58
CA GLY A 112 -26.69 7.39 2.52
C GLY A 112 -25.85 7.45 1.25
N THR A 113 -24.77 8.24 1.21
CA THR A 113 -23.85 8.31 0.07
C THR A 113 -23.02 7.04 -0.08
N ARG A 114 -23.02 6.44 -1.28
CA ARG A 114 -22.05 5.40 -1.65
C ARG A 114 -20.74 6.01 -2.13
N VAL A 115 -19.62 5.48 -1.64
CA VAL A 115 -18.28 5.78 -2.18
C VAL A 115 -17.60 4.49 -2.58
N PHE A 116 -17.26 4.43 -3.86
CA PHE A 116 -16.47 3.37 -4.43
C PHE A 116 -15.01 3.57 -4.06
N VAL A 117 -14.45 2.58 -3.37
CA VAL A 117 -13.04 2.46 -3.03
C VAL A 117 -12.48 1.28 -3.80
N ASP A 118 -11.51 1.54 -4.67
CA ASP A 118 -10.86 0.53 -5.49
C ASP A 118 -9.35 0.56 -5.31
N LEU A 119 -8.74 -0.59 -5.04
CA LEU A 119 -7.30 -0.79 -5.09
C LEU A 119 -6.95 -1.54 -6.37
N PHE A 120 -6.26 -0.85 -7.28
CA PHE A 120 -5.75 -1.43 -8.52
C PHE A 120 -4.29 -1.82 -8.36
N ARG A 121 -3.86 -2.89 -9.04
CA ARG A 121 -2.45 -3.17 -9.32
C ARG A 121 -2.10 -2.59 -10.69
N VAL A 122 -1.04 -1.80 -10.74
CA VAL A 122 -0.49 -1.29 -12.00
C VAL A 122 0.32 -2.40 -12.66
N ALA A 123 0.07 -2.64 -13.94
CA ALA A 123 0.82 -3.62 -14.73
C ALA A 123 2.26 -3.16 -14.95
N ALA A 124 3.16 -4.10 -15.25
CA ALA A 124 4.57 -3.78 -15.51
C ALA A 124 4.81 -3.14 -16.89
N GLY A 125 3.85 -3.28 -17.83
CA GLY A 125 3.88 -2.64 -19.14
C GLY A 125 2.97 -1.41 -19.19
N ASP A 126 3.43 -0.36 -19.87
CA ASP A 126 2.74 0.94 -19.93
C ASP A 126 1.39 0.91 -20.67
N GLU A 127 1.08 -0.17 -21.40
CA GLU A 127 -0.15 -0.29 -22.21
C GLU A 127 -1.27 -1.08 -21.51
N ASP A 128 -0.98 -1.79 -20.43
CA ASP A 128 -1.95 -2.62 -19.73
C ASP A 128 -2.74 -1.78 -18.69
N PRO A 129 -4.08 -1.79 -18.72
CA PRO A 129 -4.87 -1.04 -17.75
C PRO A 129 -4.66 -1.57 -16.32
N PRO A 130 -4.70 -0.70 -15.30
CA PRO A 130 -4.64 -1.14 -13.91
C PRO A 130 -5.75 -2.15 -13.58
N ARG A 131 -5.39 -3.24 -12.91
CA ARG A 131 -6.32 -4.34 -12.62
C ARG A 131 -6.86 -4.22 -11.20
N PRO A 132 -8.18 -4.26 -10.98
CA PRO A 132 -8.75 -4.18 -9.63
C PRO A 132 -8.39 -5.41 -8.80
N ILE A 133 -7.99 -5.19 -7.54
CA ILE A 133 -7.60 -6.24 -6.59
C ILE A 133 -8.55 -6.26 -5.38
N ILE A 134 -8.96 -5.08 -4.91
CA ILE A 134 -9.95 -4.90 -3.84
C ILE A 134 -10.90 -3.81 -4.30
N SER A 135 -12.21 -4.05 -4.17
CA SER A 135 -13.23 -3.04 -4.48
C SER A 135 -14.36 -3.11 -3.45
N SER A 136 -14.84 -1.95 -3.02
CA SER A 136 -15.94 -1.81 -2.07
C SER A 136 -16.70 -0.51 -2.33
N ASP A 137 -17.97 -0.46 -1.96
CA ASP A 137 -18.79 0.77 -1.93
C ASP A 137 -19.20 1.15 -0.50
N SER A 138 -18.63 0.49 0.50
CA SER A 138 -18.99 0.58 1.91
C SER A 138 -17.87 1.25 2.72
N VAL A 139 -18.07 2.53 3.07
CA VAL A 139 -17.18 3.31 3.95
C VAL A 139 -17.95 3.82 5.19
N PRO A 140 -17.30 4.02 6.35
CA PRO A 140 -15.87 3.87 6.63
C PRO A 140 -15.39 2.40 6.61
N GLY A 141 -14.12 2.19 6.26
CA GLY A 141 -13.54 0.84 6.17
C GLY A 141 -12.01 0.83 6.24
N THR A 142 -11.47 -0.31 6.68
CA THR A 142 -10.03 -0.60 6.65
C THR A 142 -9.78 -1.69 5.60
N PHE A 143 -8.99 -1.35 4.59
CA PHE A 143 -8.63 -2.24 3.49
C PHE A 143 -7.19 -2.69 3.66
N VAL A 144 -6.96 -4.00 3.55
CA VAL A 144 -5.65 -4.61 3.79
C VAL A 144 -5.23 -5.42 2.58
N HIS A 145 -4.03 -5.16 2.06
CA HIS A 145 -3.46 -5.92 0.96
C HIS A 145 -2.02 -6.36 1.25
N GLU A 146 -1.74 -7.65 1.07
CA GLU A 146 -0.40 -8.23 1.20
C GLU A 146 0.06 -8.74 -0.18
N PRO A 147 0.79 -7.93 -0.96
CA PRO A 147 1.18 -8.34 -2.29
C PRO A 147 2.23 -9.45 -2.25
N TRP A 148 2.12 -10.38 -3.22
CA TRP A 148 3.04 -11.52 -3.33
C TRP A 148 4.46 -11.09 -3.74
N ARG A 149 4.53 -10.11 -4.64
CA ARG A 149 5.74 -9.45 -5.14
C ARG A 149 5.61 -7.96 -4.91
N GLU A 150 6.73 -7.26 -5.01
CA GLU A 150 6.72 -5.81 -5.12
C GLU A 150 5.87 -5.35 -6.31
N GLY A 151 5.25 -4.18 -6.19
CA GLY A 151 4.52 -3.55 -7.29
C GLY A 151 3.96 -2.18 -6.93
N ASP A 152 3.46 -1.52 -7.96
CA ASP A 152 2.72 -0.27 -7.86
C ASP A 152 1.22 -0.54 -7.80
N PHE A 153 0.55 0.25 -6.98
CA PHE A 153 -0.88 0.17 -6.73
C PHE A 153 -1.52 1.55 -6.82
N ILE A 154 -2.80 1.60 -7.17
CA ILE A 154 -3.58 2.84 -7.19
C ILE A 154 -4.78 2.64 -6.29
N LEU A 155 -4.93 3.45 -5.26
CA LEU A 155 -6.17 3.53 -4.47
C LEU A 155 -7.03 4.67 -5.03
N ARG A 156 -8.23 4.37 -5.52
CA ARG A 156 -9.23 5.35 -5.97
C ARG A 156 -10.37 5.46 -4.97
N LEU A 157 -10.84 6.68 -4.72
CA LEU A 157 -12.06 7.01 -4.00
C LEU A 157 -12.97 7.83 -4.93
N GLN A 158 -14.21 7.39 -5.12
CA GLN A 158 -15.18 8.10 -5.94
C GLN A 158 -16.61 7.93 -5.41
N PRO A 159 -17.33 9.02 -5.08
CA PRO A 159 -18.74 8.93 -4.73
C PRO A 159 -19.62 8.61 -5.92
N GLU A 160 -20.82 8.13 -5.64
CA GLU A 160 -21.88 8.06 -6.64
C GLU A 160 -22.24 9.47 -7.18
N LEU A 161 -22.91 9.50 -8.34
CA LEU A 161 -23.24 10.74 -9.04
C LEU A 161 -24.08 11.66 -8.14
N LEU A 162 -23.79 12.97 -8.16
CA LEU A 162 -24.45 13.99 -7.33
C LEU A 162 -24.29 13.82 -5.81
N ARG A 163 -23.22 13.14 -5.38
CA ARG A 163 -22.85 13.01 -3.97
C ARG A 163 -21.41 13.44 -3.72
N GLY A 164 -21.15 13.82 -2.48
CA GLY A 164 -19.89 14.39 -2.04
C GLY A 164 -19.84 14.46 -0.52
N GLY A 165 -18.76 15.01 0.01
CA GLY A 165 -18.53 15.12 1.44
C GLY A 165 -17.05 15.22 1.77
N GLN A 166 -16.76 15.31 3.06
CA GLN A 166 -15.39 15.28 3.55
C GLN A 166 -14.92 13.84 3.64
N TYR A 167 -13.72 13.54 3.15
CA TYR A 167 -13.10 12.24 3.31
C TYR A 167 -11.79 12.36 4.08
N ARG A 168 -11.40 11.26 4.72
CA ARG A 168 -10.04 11.07 5.23
C ARG A 168 -9.53 9.75 4.68
N VAL A 169 -8.31 9.78 4.15
CA VAL A 169 -7.56 8.59 3.77
C VAL A 169 -6.30 8.53 4.61
N THR A 170 -5.97 7.33 5.09
CA THR A 170 -4.71 7.06 5.76
C THR A 170 -4.11 5.78 5.20
N LEU A 171 -2.87 5.86 4.75
CA LEU A 171 -2.15 4.77 4.10
C LEU A 171 -0.89 4.45 4.92
N ARG A 172 -0.71 3.18 5.27
CA ARG A 172 0.43 2.71 6.04
C ARG A 172 1.00 1.43 5.45
N LEU A 173 2.32 1.26 5.58
CA LEU A 173 2.99 0.00 5.34
C LEU A 173 3.35 -0.68 6.65
N GLU A 174 3.01 -1.95 6.76
CA GLU A 174 3.32 -2.80 7.91
C GLU A 174 4.18 -4.01 7.53
N ALA A 175 4.78 -4.64 8.53
CA ALA A 175 5.42 -5.93 8.38
C ALA A 175 4.37 -7.01 8.10
N GLN A 176 4.63 -7.92 7.15
CA GLN A 176 3.79 -9.11 6.98
C GLN A 176 3.98 -10.12 8.12
N LEU A 177 5.18 -10.18 8.71
CA LEU A 177 5.53 -11.13 9.76
C LEU A 177 5.85 -10.39 11.07
N ALA A 178 5.42 -10.96 12.19
CA ALA A 178 5.84 -10.50 13.50
C ALA A 178 7.31 -10.85 13.76
N PHE A 179 7.99 -10.07 14.59
CA PHE A 179 9.39 -10.33 14.93
C PHE A 179 9.51 -11.61 15.78
N PRO A 180 10.34 -12.60 15.40
CA PRO A 180 10.25 -13.96 15.94
C PRO A 180 11.02 -14.19 17.25
N VAL A 181 11.51 -13.14 17.91
CA VAL A 181 12.24 -13.24 19.18
C VAL A 181 11.74 -12.16 20.13
N ASP A 182 11.33 -12.57 21.32
CA ASP A 182 10.76 -11.67 22.31
C ASP A 182 11.74 -10.56 22.73
N GLY A 183 11.23 -9.34 22.84
CA GLY A 183 12.01 -8.14 23.17
C GLY A 183 13.11 -7.76 22.18
N ARG A 184 13.13 -8.33 20.96
CA ARG A 184 14.12 -8.03 19.91
C ARG A 184 13.48 -7.36 18.70
N ASN A 185 14.33 -6.79 17.85
CA ASN A 185 13.97 -6.06 16.64
C ASN A 185 15.09 -6.14 15.60
N MET A 186 14.93 -5.44 14.47
CA MET A 186 15.84 -5.49 13.32
C MET A 186 17.35 -5.43 13.65
N PRO A 187 17.85 -4.54 14.54
CA PRO A 187 19.25 -4.54 15.00
C PRO A 187 19.81 -5.87 15.55
N ALA A 188 18.94 -6.78 16.00
CA ALA A 188 19.37 -8.10 16.47
C ALA A 188 19.72 -9.07 15.32
N ILE A 189 19.35 -8.74 14.07
CA ILE A 189 19.78 -9.46 12.88
C ILE A 189 21.23 -9.09 12.58
N GLN A 190 22.16 -10.02 12.84
CA GLN A 190 23.61 -9.78 12.65
C GLN A 190 24.25 -10.73 11.63
N SER A 191 23.52 -11.75 11.17
CA SER A 191 23.88 -12.51 9.97
C SER A 191 22.72 -12.49 8.98
N ILE A 192 22.98 -11.92 7.81
CA ILE A 192 21.96 -11.65 6.79
C ILE A 192 21.81 -12.83 5.82
N PHE A 193 20.66 -12.85 5.15
CA PHE A 193 20.41 -13.76 4.04
C PHE A 193 21.49 -13.63 2.97
N GLY A 194 21.83 -14.75 2.32
CA GLY A 194 22.81 -14.76 1.25
C GLY A 194 24.27 -14.89 1.72
N ALA A 195 24.57 -14.61 2.99
CA ALA A 195 25.93 -14.67 3.54
C ALA A 195 26.59 -16.04 3.36
N GLU A 196 27.90 -16.06 3.12
CA GLU A 196 28.66 -17.30 2.94
C GLU A 196 28.63 -18.17 4.21
N ARG A 197 28.47 -19.47 4.02
CA ARG A 197 28.48 -20.50 5.06
C ARG A 197 29.42 -21.63 4.66
N ASP A 198 29.97 -22.29 5.68
CA ASP A 198 30.79 -23.49 5.50
C ASP A 198 31.96 -23.23 4.52
N ALA A 199 32.67 -22.10 4.72
CA ALA A 199 33.76 -21.61 3.86
C ALA A 199 33.37 -21.39 2.38
N GLY A 200 32.14 -20.90 2.15
CA GLY A 200 31.62 -20.59 0.81
C GLY A 200 30.90 -21.77 0.13
N ALA A 201 30.82 -22.93 0.77
CA ALA A 201 30.13 -24.10 0.21
C ALA A 201 28.60 -23.97 0.22
N ARG A 202 28.05 -23.05 1.02
CA ARG A 202 26.60 -22.83 1.15
C ARG A 202 26.29 -21.35 1.33
N SER A 203 25.10 -20.94 0.91
CA SER A 203 24.55 -19.61 1.21
C SER A 203 23.60 -19.65 2.40
N HIS A 204 23.54 -18.59 3.18
CA HIS A 204 22.66 -18.47 4.32
C HIS A 204 21.19 -18.29 3.87
N GLU A 205 20.37 -19.33 4.06
CA GLU A 205 18.95 -19.39 3.64
C GLU A 205 17.97 -18.74 4.64
N GLY A 206 18.44 -17.78 5.42
CA GLY A 206 17.65 -17.12 6.46
C GLY A 206 18.40 -15.94 7.08
N VAL A 207 17.99 -15.55 8.28
CA VAL A 207 18.66 -14.54 9.11
C VAL A 207 18.95 -15.11 10.49
N ASP A 208 20.08 -14.70 11.10
CA ASP A 208 20.40 -15.05 12.48
C ASP A 208 20.11 -13.86 13.39
N ILE A 209 19.20 -14.08 14.33
CA ILE A 209 18.70 -13.09 15.29
C ILE A 209 19.31 -13.41 16.66
N PHE A 210 20.24 -12.57 17.11
CA PHE A 210 20.99 -12.80 18.33
C PHE A 210 20.20 -12.38 19.57
N ALA A 211 20.16 -13.27 20.57
CA ALA A 211 19.55 -13.03 21.86
C ALA A 211 20.14 -13.98 22.91
N PRO A 212 20.07 -13.67 24.22
CA PRO A 212 20.48 -14.58 25.27
C PRO A 212 19.81 -15.96 25.13
N ARG A 213 20.54 -17.03 25.43
CA ARG A 213 19.96 -18.38 25.55
C ARG A 213 18.77 -18.34 26.51
N GLY A 214 17.68 -19.01 26.18
CA GLY A 214 16.46 -19.00 26.99
C GLY A 214 15.53 -17.80 26.71
N THR A 215 15.85 -16.93 25.75
CA THR A 215 14.88 -15.92 25.27
C THR A 215 13.75 -16.63 24.50
N PRO A 216 12.46 -16.30 24.72
CA PRO A 216 11.37 -16.88 23.96
C PRO A 216 11.50 -16.65 22.44
N VAL A 217 11.31 -17.72 21.67
CA VAL A 217 11.15 -17.68 20.22
C VAL A 217 9.67 -17.69 19.91
N LEU A 218 9.20 -16.64 19.23
CA LEU A 218 7.80 -16.37 18.97
C LEU A 218 7.41 -16.74 17.54
N ALA A 219 6.16 -17.19 17.37
CA ALA A 219 5.58 -17.42 16.06
C ALA A 219 5.42 -16.10 15.30
N ALA A 220 6.02 -16.05 14.10
CA ALA A 220 6.02 -14.86 13.24
C ALA A 220 4.73 -14.73 12.41
N ALA A 221 4.01 -15.84 12.23
CA ALA A 221 2.72 -15.92 11.57
C ALA A 221 1.85 -17.00 12.24
N ALA A 222 0.53 -16.84 12.14
CA ALA A 222 -0.42 -17.89 12.50
C ALA A 222 -0.34 -19.05 11.50
N GLY A 223 -0.65 -20.26 11.97
CA GLY A 223 -0.54 -21.44 11.12
C GLY A 223 -0.59 -22.76 11.90
N ARG A 224 0.19 -23.73 11.42
CA ARG A 224 0.30 -25.05 12.04
C ARG A 224 1.75 -25.52 12.09
N ALA A 225 2.20 -25.97 13.26
CA ALA A 225 3.47 -26.66 13.39
C ALA A 225 3.40 -28.01 12.67
N TYR A 226 4.39 -28.35 11.85
CA TYR A 226 4.33 -29.58 11.04
C TYR A 226 5.63 -30.37 10.95
N ARG A 227 6.75 -29.83 11.46
CA ARG A 227 8.00 -30.58 11.71
C ARG A 227 8.72 -30.00 12.92
N VAL A 228 8.57 -30.67 14.05
CA VAL A 228 9.26 -30.38 15.31
C VAL A 228 10.20 -31.54 15.61
N GLY A 229 11.49 -31.27 15.69
CA GLY A 229 12.46 -32.35 15.91
C GLY A 229 13.90 -31.89 15.95
N ILE A 230 14.82 -32.85 15.85
CA ILE A 230 16.25 -32.58 15.87
C ILE A 230 16.83 -32.91 14.49
N THR A 231 17.59 -31.98 13.92
CA THR A 231 18.31 -32.14 12.66
C THR A 231 19.81 -31.91 12.86
N ASN A 232 20.64 -32.47 11.98
CA ASN A 232 22.09 -32.33 12.10
C ASN A 232 22.55 -30.87 12.01
N LEU A 233 22.00 -30.11 11.05
CA LEU A 233 22.38 -28.70 10.84
C LEU A 233 21.63 -27.78 11.81
N GLY A 234 20.30 -27.82 11.81
CA GLY A 234 19.48 -26.90 12.60
C GLY A 234 19.42 -27.20 14.09
N GLY A 235 19.92 -28.36 14.55
CA GLY A 235 19.75 -28.77 15.94
C GLY A 235 18.27 -28.99 16.25
N LYS A 236 17.78 -28.42 17.35
CA LYS A 236 16.34 -28.42 17.67
C LYS A 236 15.64 -27.39 16.80
N VAL A 237 14.63 -27.83 16.06
CA VAL A 237 13.93 -27.00 15.08
C VAL A 237 12.41 -27.04 15.24
N VAL A 238 11.75 -25.99 14.80
CA VAL A 238 10.29 -25.95 14.57
C VAL A 238 10.05 -25.44 13.16
N TRP A 239 9.18 -26.12 12.42
CA TRP A 239 8.63 -25.61 11.16
C TRP A 239 7.15 -25.28 11.32
N VAL A 240 6.77 -24.07 10.92
CA VAL A 240 5.39 -23.60 10.89
C VAL A 240 4.95 -23.41 9.44
N ARG A 241 3.77 -23.92 9.09
CA ARG A 241 3.12 -23.65 7.81
C ARG A 241 2.23 -22.42 7.96
N ASP A 242 2.50 -21.38 7.18
CA ASP A 242 1.65 -20.20 7.04
C ASP A 242 0.72 -20.40 5.82
N PRO A 243 -0.58 -20.69 6.04
CA PRO A 243 -1.52 -20.91 4.94
C PRO A 243 -1.87 -19.62 4.20
N LEU A 244 -1.86 -18.45 4.87
CA LEU A 244 -2.21 -17.16 4.27
C LEU A 244 -1.22 -16.81 3.16
N ARG A 245 0.06 -17.05 3.39
CA ARG A 245 1.15 -16.70 2.45
C ARG A 245 1.70 -17.89 1.69
N ASN A 246 1.07 -19.07 1.82
CA ASN A 246 1.57 -20.35 1.32
C ASN A 246 3.08 -20.53 1.59
N ALA A 247 3.48 -20.19 2.82
CA ALA A 247 4.87 -20.12 3.24
C ALA A 247 5.17 -21.15 4.33
N ARG A 248 6.47 -21.41 4.50
CA ARG A 248 7.01 -22.27 5.57
C ARG A 248 8.05 -21.45 6.30
N LEU A 249 7.87 -21.34 7.61
CA LEU A 249 8.75 -20.61 8.51
C LEU A 249 9.58 -21.63 9.27
N TYR A 250 10.89 -21.40 9.32
CA TYR A 250 11.85 -22.29 9.93
C TYR A 250 12.52 -21.61 11.12
N TYR A 251 12.47 -22.26 12.28
CA TYR A 251 13.05 -21.80 13.53
C TYR A 251 14.07 -22.83 13.98
N ALA A 252 15.34 -22.45 14.08
CA ALA A 252 16.43 -23.39 14.36
C ALA A 252 17.38 -22.92 15.46
N HIS A 253 18.30 -23.81 15.82
CA HIS A 253 19.27 -23.67 16.90
C HIS A 253 18.64 -23.55 18.29
N LEU A 254 17.40 -23.99 18.45
CA LEU A 254 16.64 -23.84 19.69
C LEU A 254 17.31 -24.57 20.86
N ASP A 255 17.15 -24.04 22.07
CA ASP A 255 17.55 -24.70 23.32
C ASP A 255 16.49 -25.72 23.75
N SER A 256 15.21 -25.39 23.56
CA SER A 256 14.05 -26.28 23.76
C SER A 256 12.91 -25.93 22.81
N GLN A 257 12.00 -26.88 22.60
CA GLN A 257 10.78 -26.75 21.78
C GLN A 257 9.57 -26.85 22.70
N HIS A 258 8.60 -25.95 22.52
CA HIS A 258 7.42 -25.84 23.38
C HIS A 258 6.11 -26.16 22.63
N VAL A 259 6.23 -26.63 21.39
CA VAL A 259 5.12 -27.07 20.54
C VAL A 259 5.42 -28.47 19.99
N ARG A 260 4.41 -29.13 19.42
CA ARG A 260 4.47 -30.45 18.80
C ARG A 260 3.92 -30.40 17.38
N ASP A 261 4.21 -31.44 16.61
CA ASP A 261 3.63 -31.60 15.27
C ASP A 261 2.11 -31.61 15.35
N GLY A 262 1.50 -30.73 14.56
CA GLY A 262 0.06 -30.55 14.46
C GLY A 262 -0.52 -29.50 15.39
N ASP A 263 0.26 -28.86 16.25
CA ASP A 263 -0.26 -27.76 17.05
C ASP A 263 -0.69 -26.59 16.16
N ARG A 264 -1.86 -26.01 16.48
CA ARG A 264 -2.31 -24.74 15.90
C ARG A 264 -1.50 -23.63 16.56
N ILE A 265 -1.02 -22.70 15.74
CA ILE A 265 -0.14 -21.61 16.15
C ILE A 265 -0.83 -20.29 15.84
N GLU A 266 -0.84 -19.38 16.81
CA GLU A 266 -1.21 -17.98 16.65
C GLU A 266 0.05 -17.09 16.61
N ILE A 267 -0.10 -15.86 16.11
CA ILE A 267 1.01 -14.90 16.07
C ILE A 267 1.42 -14.59 17.52
N GLY A 268 2.71 -14.69 17.83
CA GLY A 268 3.23 -14.43 19.18
C GLY A 268 3.29 -15.64 20.11
N ASP A 269 2.77 -16.81 19.71
CA ASP A 269 2.91 -18.04 20.50
C ASP A 269 4.38 -18.40 20.70
N THR A 270 4.74 -18.87 21.89
CA THR A 270 6.10 -19.34 22.16
C THR A 270 6.32 -20.73 21.55
N LEU A 271 7.15 -20.81 20.52
CA LEU A 271 7.50 -22.05 19.83
C LEU A 271 8.61 -22.83 20.54
N GLY A 272 9.42 -22.12 21.34
CA GLY A 272 10.61 -22.64 22.00
C GLY A 272 11.47 -21.52 22.52
N PHE A 273 12.74 -21.83 22.77
CA PHE A 273 13.67 -20.89 23.37
C PHE A 273 14.98 -20.81 22.58
N VAL A 274 15.55 -19.60 22.50
CA VAL A 274 16.82 -19.33 21.82
C VAL A 274 17.92 -20.20 22.43
N GLY A 275 18.73 -20.80 21.57
CA GLY A 275 19.87 -21.64 21.95
C GLY A 275 21.02 -21.51 20.97
N ASN A 276 21.78 -22.58 20.83
CA ASN A 276 22.82 -22.72 19.82
C ASN A 276 23.01 -24.19 19.43
N THR A 277 21.93 -24.98 19.35
CA THR A 277 22.04 -26.41 19.03
C THR A 277 22.34 -26.65 17.54
N GLY A 278 22.78 -27.86 17.17
CA GLY A 278 23.15 -28.18 15.79
C GLY A 278 24.54 -27.67 15.44
N ASN A 279 24.72 -27.15 14.23
CA ASN A 279 26.00 -26.61 13.78
C ASN A 279 26.35 -25.25 14.44
N ALA A 280 25.40 -24.60 15.12
CA ALA A 280 25.61 -23.37 15.89
C ALA A 280 26.32 -23.59 17.25
N ARG A 281 26.66 -24.81 17.65
CA ARG A 281 27.13 -25.14 19.01
C ARG A 281 28.34 -24.31 19.49
N THR A 282 29.16 -23.83 18.57
CA THR A 282 30.38 -23.04 18.86
C THR A 282 30.20 -21.53 18.64
N THR A 283 28.98 -21.06 18.36
CA THR A 283 28.68 -19.64 18.15
C THR A 283 27.83 -19.08 19.30
N PRO A 284 27.75 -17.75 19.46
CA PRO A 284 26.86 -17.13 20.44
C PRO A 284 25.40 -17.53 20.19
N PRO A 285 24.56 -17.64 21.24
CA PRO A 285 23.15 -18.00 21.08
C PRO A 285 22.38 -17.07 20.14
N HIS A 286 21.60 -17.65 19.25
CA HIS A 286 20.78 -16.96 18.27
C HIS A 286 19.65 -17.86 17.77
N LEU A 287 18.61 -17.25 17.22
CA LEU A 287 17.62 -17.93 16.39
C LEU A 287 18.08 -17.83 14.94
N HIS A 288 18.21 -18.97 14.26
CA HIS A 288 18.18 -18.97 12.80
C HIS A 288 16.73 -19.00 12.33
N PHE A 289 16.32 -17.97 11.60
CA PHE A 289 14.97 -17.80 11.07
C PHE A 289 14.97 -17.82 9.54
N GLY A 290 14.29 -18.80 8.96
CA GLY A 290 14.17 -18.96 7.51
C GLY A 290 12.74 -18.82 7.01
N LEU A 291 12.58 -18.27 5.81
CA LEU A 291 11.30 -18.14 5.13
C LEU A 291 11.37 -18.84 3.78
N TYR A 292 10.43 -19.76 3.52
CA TYR A 292 10.43 -20.56 2.30
C TYR A 292 9.04 -20.56 1.66
N ARG A 293 8.96 -20.27 0.36
CA ARG A 293 7.70 -20.39 -0.40
C ARG A 293 7.80 -21.49 -1.45
N THR A 294 6.65 -22.09 -1.75
CA THR A 294 6.57 -23.12 -2.81
C THR A 294 6.88 -22.47 -4.16
N GLY A 295 7.77 -23.08 -4.96
CA GLY A 295 8.17 -22.55 -6.26
C GLY A 295 9.28 -21.49 -6.23
N GLU A 296 9.63 -20.93 -5.06
CA GLU A 296 10.65 -19.88 -4.94
C GLU A 296 11.87 -20.28 -4.08
N GLY A 297 11.76 -21.34 -3.27
CA GLY A 297 12.84 -21.74 -2.37
C GLY A 297 12.94 -20.81 -1.15
N ALA A 298 14.17 -20.57 -0.69
CA ALA A 298 14.46 -19.67 0.43
C ALA A 298 14.36 -18.20 0.00
N ILE A 299 13.72 -17.39 0.82
CA ILE A 299 13.49 -15.97 0.59
C ILE A 299 14.11 -15.18 1.75
N ASP A 300 14.71 -14.04 1.46
CA ASP A 300 15.19 -13.12 2.50
C ASP A 300 14.03 -12.70 3.43
N PRO A 301 14.05 -13.09 4.72
CA PRO A 301 13.00 -12.72 5.67
C PRO A 301 13.03 -11.25 6.10
N THR A 302 14.15 -10.54 5.86
CA THR A 302 14.39 -9.19 6.39
C THR A 302 13.28 -8.19 6.03
N PRO A 303 12.80 -8.10 4.77
CA PRO A 303 11.73 -7.18 4.41
C PRO A 303 10.38 -7.49 5.08
N PHE A 304 10.15 -8.77 5.42
CA PHE A 304 8.91 -9.24 6.03
C PHE A 304 8.84 -8.94 7.54
N LEU A 305 9.99 -8.73 8.18
CA LEU A 305 10.14 -8.44 9.60
C LEU A 305 10.28 -6.94 9.91
N ALA A 306 10.55 -6.12 8.88
CA ALA A 306 10.83 -4.70 9.07
C ALA A 306 9.59 -3.98 9.66
N PRO A 307 9.71 -3.17 10.71
CA PRO A 307 8.58 -2.39 11.21
C PRO A 307 8.15 -1.31 10.19
N PRO A 308 6.96 -0.70 10.35
CA PRO A 308 6.62 0.56 9.69
C PRO A 308 7.75 1.59 9.90
N ARG A 309 8.08 2.35 8.85
CA ARG A 309 8.99 3.48 8.93
C ARG A 309 8.17 4.77 8.99
N GLY A 310 8.67 5.78 9.71
CA GLY A 310 8.05 7.09 9.80
C GLY A 310 6.84 7.15 10.74
N THR A 311 6.45 8.37 11.08
CA THR A 311 5.21 8.69 11.78
C THR A 311 4.21 9.25 10.78
N LEU A 312 2.92 9.03 11.03
CA LEU A 312 1.87 9.64 10.22
C LEU A 312 2.03 11.17 10.26
N PRO A 313 2.03 11.88 9.11
CA PRO A 313 2.20 13.33 9.11
C PRO A 313 1.00 14.00 9.79
N GLU A 314 1.28 14.97 10.66
CA GLU A 314 0.24 15.82 11.25
C GLU A 314 -0.31 16.76 10.18
N LEU A 315 -1.64 16.87 10.09
CA LEU A 315 -2.29 17.78 9.15
C LEU A 315 -2.26 19.20 9.73
N THR A 316 -1.36 20.03 9.22
CA THR A 316 -1.20 21.43 9.65
C THR A 316 -1.77 22.44 8.64
N ALA A 317 -2.08 21.99 7.42
CA ALA A 317 -2.84 22.77 6.46
C ALA A 317 -4.22 23.14 7.02
N ASP A 318 -4.69 24.37 6.74
CA ASP A 318 -5.99 24.85 7.23
C ASP A 318 -7.15 24.11 6.54
N LEU A 319 -7.67 23.09 7.21
CA LEU A 319 -8.79 22.28 6.73
C LEU A 319 -10.10 23.07 6.63
N GLY A 320 -10.17 24.28 7.19
CA GLY A 320 -11.29 25.20 6.97
C GLY A 320 -11.41 25.67 5.52
N GLN A 321 -10.34 25.56 4.73
CA GLN A 321 -10.33 25.94 3.31
C GLN A 321 -10.78 24.81 2.37
N LEU A 322 -11.11 23.61 2.87
CA LEU A 322 -11.50 22.49 2.01
C LEU A 322 -12.72 22.85 1.15
N GLY A 323 -12.60 22.65 -0.17
CA GLY A 323 -13.62 23.00 -1.16
C GLY A 323 -13.62 24.47 -1.59
N ALA A 324 -12.92 25.35 -0.87
CA ALA A 324 -12.86 26.78 -1.15
C ALA A 324 -11.86 27.13 -2.26
N TRP A 325 -12.00 28.34 -2.78
CA TRP A 325 -11.02 28.95 -3.67
C TRP A 325 -10.00 29.74 -2.86
N VAL A 326 -8.72 29.47 -3.11
CA VAL A 326 -7.60 30.25 -2.58
C VAL A 326 -6.80 30.83 -3.74
N ARG A 327 -5.97 31.83 -3.46
CA ARG A 327 -5.02 32.37 -4.44
C ARG A 327 -3.59 32.28 -3.93
N LEU A 328 -2.65 32.16 -4.85
CA LEU A 328 -1.22 32.10 -4.54
C LEU A 328 -0.68 33.48 -4.17
N GLN A 329 0.14 33.54 -3.11
CA GLN A 329 0.69 34.80 -2.62
C GLN A 329 1.99 35.20 -3.32
N ASN A 330 2.70 34.26 -3.96
CA ASN A 330 4.05 34.48 -4.48
C ASN A 330 4.19 34.03 -5.94
N GLU A 331 5.01 34.77 -6.68
CA GLU A 331 5.46 34.41 -8.02
C GLU A 331 6.35 33.15 -7.99
N GLY A 332 6.22 32.27 -8.98
CA GLY A 332 7.01 31.03 -9.08
C GLY A 332 6.63 29.97 -8.04
N THR A 333 5.39 29.99 -7.53
CA THR A 333 4.93 28.96 -6.60
C THR A 333 4.88 27.60 -7.29
N ARG A 334 5.56 26.60 -6.73
CA ARG A 334 5.68 25.27 -7.34
C ARG A 334 4.47 24.39 -7.06
N LEU A 335 3.78 23.97 -8.12
CA LEU A 335 2.83 22.87 -8.10
C LEU A 335 3.59 21.54 -8.17
N ARG A 336 3.36 20.66 -7.21
CA ARG A 336 4.11 19.41 -7.04
C ARG A 336 3.22 18.18 -7.26
N ALA A 337 3.85 17.07 -7.63
CA ALA A 337 3.17 15.79 -7.81
C ALA A 337 2.75 15.12 -6.48
N ALA A 338 3.46 15.42 -5.39
CA ALA A 338 3.23 14.87 -4.05
C ALA A 338 3.41 15.97 -2.98
N PRO A 339 2.85 15.81 -1.75
CA PRO A 339 2.90 16.80 -0.68
C PRO A 339 4.22 16.78 0.11
N GLU A 340 5.34 16.90 -0.60
CA GLU A 340 6.69 16.92 -0.05
C GLU A 340 7.61 17.88 -0.83
N THR A 341 8.69 18.34 -0.22
CA THR A 341 9.52 19.43 -0.79
C THR A 341 10.42 18.97 -1.95
N ASP A 342 10.75 17.68 -1.99
CA ASP A 342 11.57 17.03 -3.01
C ASP A 342 10.73 16.38 -4.13
N ALA A 343 9.40 16.36 -4.01
CA ALA A 343 8.51 15.87 -5.05
C ALA A 343 8.72 16.60 -6.40
N PRO A 344 8.57 15.89 -7.54
CA PRO A 344 8.64 16.48 -8.87
C PRO A 344 7.75 17.72 -9.00
N VAL A 345 8.30 18.78 -9.59
CA VAL A 345 7.56 20.00 -9.91
C VAL A 345 6.82 19.77 -11.22
N LEU A 346 5.50 19.87 -11.19
CA LEU A 346 4.63 19.77 -12.35
C LEU A 346 4.62 21.09 -13.12
N ARG A 347 4.56 22.22 -12.40
CA ARG A 347 4.46 23.56 -12.97
C ARG A 347 4.90 24.62 -11.95
N GLU A 348 5.46 25.72 -12.42
CA GLU A 348 5.58 26.96 -11.64
C GLU A 348 4.40 27.88 -11.95
N LEU A 349 3.79 28.44 -10.91
CA LEU A 349 2.54 29.20 -10.99
C LEU A 349 2.79 30.67 -10.68
N GLU A 350 2.06 31.54 -11.38
CA GLU A 350 2.10 32.99 -11.21
C GLU A 350 1.43 33.41 -9.89
N GLN A 351 1.84 34.56 -9.38
CA GLN A 351 1.19 35.20 -8.24
C GLN A 351 -0.31 35.42 -8.53
N PHE A 352 -1.15 35.26 -7.51
CA PHE A 352 -2.61 35.41 -7.58
C PHE A 352 -3.36 34.40 -8.45
N THR A 353 -2.67 33.39 -8.99
CA THR A 353 -3.35 32.23 -9.59
C THR A 353 -4.37 31.68 -8.60
N GLN A 354 -5.64 31.62 -9.01
CA GLN A 354 -6.70 31.03 -8.20
C GLN A 354 -6.72 29.52 -8.38
N VAL A 355 -6.83 28.81 -7.27
CA VAL A 355 -6.87 27.35 -7.23
C VAL A 355 -7.94 26.88 -6.25
N ARG A 356 -8.58 25.76 -6.55
CA ARG A 356 -9.57 25.16 -5.65
C ARG A 356 -8.88 24.16 -4.73
N VAL A 357 -9.12 24.26 -3.43
CA VAL A 357 -8.57 23.33 -2.44
C VAL A 357 -9.40 22.05 -2.44
N LEU A 358 -8.77 20.93 -2.81
CA LEU A 358 -9.38 19.60 -2.83
C LEU A 358 -9.07 18.80 -1.56
N GLY A 359 -7.93 19.07 -0.91
CA GLY A 359 -7.47 18.34 0.26
C GLY A 359 -6.32 19.01 0.98
N GLY A 360 -6.05 18.56 2.21
CA GLY A 360 -4.91 18.91 3.05
C GLY A 360 -4.14 17.66 3.42
N SER A 361 -2.83 17.68 3.19
CA SER A 361 -1.89 16.61 3.53
C SER A 361 -0.60 17.22 4.09
N GLY A 362 -0.36 17.02 5.38
CA GLY A 362 0.74 17.69 6.07
C GLY A 362 0.58 19.21 6.01
N GLU A 363 1.62 19.89 5.52
CA GLU A 363 1.64 21.35 5.30
C GLU A 363 1.17 21.78 3.90
N TYR A 364 0.66 20.84 3.09
CA TYR A 364 0.30 21.07 1.69
C TYR A 364 -1.21 21.02 1.49
N PHE A 365 -1.69 21.86 0.58
CA PHE A 365 -2.99 21.67 -0.04
C PHE A 365 -2.83 20.87 -1.32
N ARG A 366 -3.68 19.84 -1.50
CA ARG A 366 -4.02 19.32 -2.81
C ARG A 366 -4.97 20.30 -3.47
N VAL A 367 -4.63 20.78 -4.66
CA VAL A 367 -5.37 21.82 -5.36
C VAL A 367 -5.67 21.43 -6.80
N ARG A 368 -6.73 22.03 -7.34
CA ARG A 368 -7.08 22.00 -8.77
C ARG A 368 -6.90 23.38 -9.39
N LEU A 369 -6.17 23.43 -10.50
CA LEU A 369 -6.04 24.63 -11.33
C LEU A 369 -7.29 24.83 -12.21
N PRO A 370 -7.52 26.04 -12.75
CA PRO A 370 -8.63 26.31 -13.67
C PRO A 370 -8.63 25.46 -14.96
N ASP A 371 -7.46 24.96 -15.38
CA ASP A 371 -7.32 24.06 -16.53
C ASP A 371 -7.61 22.57 -16.18
N GLY A 372 -8.00 22.29 -14.94
CA GLY A 372 -8.31 20.94 -14.44
C GLY A 372 -7.11 20.16 -13.91
N MET A 373 -5.87 20.66 -14.05
CA MET A 373 -4.69 20.01 -13.51
C MET A 373 -4.73 19.99 -11.97
N ASN A 374 -4.47 18.81 -11.39
CA ASN A 374 -4.35 18.66 -9.94
C ASN A 374 -2.87 18.60 -9.53
N GLY A 375 -2.56 19.04 -8.32
CA GLY A 375 -1.24 18.89 -7.70
C GLY A 375 -1.23 19.43 -6.28
N TYR A 376 -0.04 19.58 -5.71
CA TYR A 376 0.15 20.06 -4.34
C TYR A 376 0.89 21.38 -4.29
N VAL A 377 0.41 22.30 -3.44
CA VAL A 377 1.08 23.56 -3.12
C VAL A 377 1.21 23.69 -1.60
N ALA A 378 2.26 24.34 -1.11
CA ALA A 378 2.40 24.56 0.33
C ALA A 378 1.29 25.50 0.82
N ALA A 379 0.52 25.09 1.82
CA ALA A 379 -0.68 25.81 2.28
C ALA A 379 -0.35 27.24 2.74
N ARG A 380 0.80 27.43 3.39
CA ARG A 380 1.33 28.73 3.83
C ARG A 380 1.59 29.75 2.70
N LEU A 381 1.55 29.33 1.44
CA LEU A 381 1.73 30.20 0.27
C LEU A 381 0.41 30.63 -0.36
N THR A 382 -0.71 30.32 0.30
CA THR A 382 -2.06 30.59 -0.20
C THR A 382 -2.82 31.49 0.77
N GLU A 383 -3.78 32.24 0.25
CA GLU A 383 -4.75 33.01 1.05
C GLU A 383 -6.15 32.86 0.43
N PRO A 384 -7.23 33.05 1.22
CA PRO A 384 -8.59 33.02 0.69
C PRO A 384 -8.76 33.95 -0.52
N ALA A 385 -9.39 33.45 -1.59
CA ALA A 385 -9.52 34.22 -2.83
C ALA A 385 -10.42 35.45 -2.69
N ASP A 386 -11.30 35.46 -1.69
CA ASP A 386 -12.21 36.56 -1.34
C ASP A 386 -11.54 37.65 -0.47
N GLN A 387 -10.31 37.43 0.01
CA GLN A 387 -9.58 38.42 0.78
C GLN A 387 -9.19 39.62 -0.12
N PRO A 388 -9.53 40.87 0.25
CA PRO A 388 -9.22 42.03 -0.57
C PRO A 388 -7.71 42.28 -0.71
N PHE A 389 -7.23 42.60 -1.92
CA PHE A 389 -5.81 42.87 -2.19
C PHE A 389 -5.25 44.08 -1.43
N SER A 390 -6.09 45.09 -1.21
CA SER A 390 -5.76 46.24 -0.38
C SER A 390 -7.04 46.79 0.25
N THR A 391 -6.93 47.27 1.48
CA THR A 391 -7.99 48.03 2.13
C THR A 391 -7.57 49.49 2.13
N GLN A 392 -8.28 50.34 1.39
CA GLN A 392 -8.09 51.79 1.46
C GLN A 392 -9.22 52.41 2.28
N VAL A 393 -8.87 53.17 3.31
CA VAL A 393 -9.83 53.96 4.07
C VAL A 393 -9.99 55.31 3.37
N ALA A 394 -11.17 55.57 2.80
CA ALA A 394 -11.47 56.87 2.22
C ALA A 394 -11.62 57.91 3.34
N THR A 395 -10.63 58.79 3.52
CA THR A 395 -10.80 60.00 4.32
C THR A 395 -11.62 61.01 3.52
N SER A 396 -12.87 61.25 3.93
CA SER A 396 -13.68 62.33 3.37
C SER A 396 -13.10 63.68 3.86
N THR A 397 -12.35 64.35 3.01
CA THR A 397 -12.05 65.77 3.21
C THR A 397 -13.34 66.52 2.88
N GLN A 398 -14.14 66.86 3.89
CA GLN A 398 -15.17 67.88 3.71
C GLN A 398 -14.44 69.19 3.40
N GLN A 399 -14.56 69.66 2.16
CA GLN A 399 -14.20 71.02 1.81
C GLN A 399 -15.31 71.92 2.35
N GLU A 400 -14.97 72.74 3.35
CA GLU A 400 -15.81 73.83 3.89
C GLU A 400 -16.06 74.94 2.87
#